data_AF-A0A256J873-F1
#
_entry.id   AF-A0A256J873-F1
#
_cell.length_a   1.000
_cell.length_b   1.000
_cell.length_c   1.000
_cell.angle_alpha   90.00
_cell.angle_beta   90.00
_cell.angle_gamma   90.00
#
_symmetry.space_group_name_H-M   'P 1'
#
loop_
_entity.id
_entity.type
_entity.pdbx_description
1 polymer ?
#
loop_
_entity_poly.entity_id
_entity_poly.type
_entity_poly.pdbx_seq_one_letter_code
_entity_poly.pdbx_strand_id
1 'polypeptide(L)'
;MPAARFETKAGSGSGAGYERWRSWEYRPSTERDGKEDVYVPHHRLLAIVECYSASTPLWAIFADLDGSDVHHENELKWDNRAENIEVVDHREHARRHATTASET
;
A
#
# COMPACT_ATOMS: atom_id res chain seq x y z
N MET A 1 -8.81 7.46 -22.81
CA MET A 1 -8.80 7.33 -21.34
C MET A 1 -7.36 7.17 -20.92
N PRO A 2 -6.80 8.03 -20.04
CA PRO A 2 -5.40 7.87 -19.65
C PRO A 2 -5.19 6.49 -19.02
N ALA A 3 -4.09 5.85 -19.43
CA ALA A 3 -3.54 4.67 -18.79
C ALA A 3 -3.06 5.08 -17.39
N ALA A 4 -3.63 4.47 -16.35
CA ALA A 4 -3.41 4.80 -14.93
C ALA A 4 -3.74 6.25 -14.48
N ARG A 5 -4.17 6.38 -13.21
CA ARG A 5 -4.40 7.67 -12.53
C ARG A 5 -3.86 7.62 -11.10
N PHE A 6 -3.29 8.73 -10.64
CA PHE A 6 -2.95 8.93 -9.24
C PHE A 6 -4.13 9.59 -8.53
N GLU A 7 -4.58 9.02 -7.42
CA GLU A 7 -5.72 9.53 -6.66
C GLU A 7 -5.60 9.23 -5.17
N THR A 8 -6.27 10.01 -4.33
CA THR A 8 -6.53 9.66 -2.93
C THR A 8 -7.82 8.84 -2.84
N LYS A 9 -7.80 7.69 -2.14
CA LYS A 9 -9.01 6.88 -1.94
C LYS A 9 -10.00 7.64 -1.06
N ALA A 10 -11.14 8.01 -1.64
CA ALA A 10 -12.24 8.66 -0.93
C ALA A 10 -12.98 7.70 0.03
N GLY A 11 -13.71 8.26 1.00
CA GLY A 11 -14.59 7.54 1.93
C GLY A 11 -14.05 7.45 3.36
N SER A 12 -14.59 6.52 4.15
CA SER A 12 -14.23 6.27 5.56
C SER A 12 -13.82 4.83 5.86
N GLY A 13 -13.81 3.96 4.84
CA GLY A 13 -13.45 2.54 5.01
C GLY A 13 -11.93 2.28 5.07
N SER A 14 -11.56 1.01 5.19
CA SER A 14 -10.15 0.58 5.14
C SER A 14 -9.45 1.16 3.91
N GLY A 15 -8.27 1.74 4.10
CA GLY A 15 -7.49 2.36 3.05
C GLY A 15 -7.97 3.77 2.62
N ALA A 16 -9.07 4.31 3.16
CA ALA A 16 -9.50 5.67 2.84
C ALA A 16 -8.48 6.70 3.33
N GLY A 17 -8.24 7.74 2.54
CA GLY A 17 -7.22 8.77 2.78
C GLY A 17 -5.83 8.44 2.27
N TYR A 18 -5.57 7.19 1.84
CA TYR A 18 -4.30 6.85 1.19
C TYR A 18 -4.29 7.21 -0.29
N GLU A 19 -3.13 7.65 -0.75
CA GLU A 19 -2.82 7.82 -2.16
C GLU A 19 -2.62 6.46 -2.84
N ARG A 20 -3.02 6.35 -4.10
CA ARG A 20 -2.88 5.14 -4.91
C ARG A 20 -2.78 5.44 -6.39
N TRP A 21 -2.06 4.57 -7.10
CA TRP A 21 -2.15 4.48 -8.55
C TRP A 21 -3.23 3.47 -8.91
N ARG A 22 -4.20 3.87 -9.74
CA ARG A 22 -5.32 3.03 -10.17
C ARG A 22 -5.34 2.92 -11.69
N SER A 23 -5.52 1.72 -12.21
CA SER A 23 -5.52 1.42 -13.64
C SER A 23 -6.55 0.35 -13.98
N TRP A 24 -6.59 -0.02 -15.26
CA TRP A 24 -7.39 -1.13 -15.78
C TRP A 24 -6.45 -2.17 -16.39
N GLU A 25 -6.56 -3.40 -15.92
CA GLU A 25 -5.82 -4.54 -16.48
C GLU A 25 -6.74 -5.45 -17.28
N TYR A 26 -6.19 -6.07 -18.32
CA TYR A 26 -6.91 -7.08 -19.07
C TYR A 26 -6.87 -8.41 -18.31
N ARG A 27 -8.03 -8.84 -17.80
CA ARG A 27 -8.21 -10.11 -17.13
C ARG A 27 -9.40 -10.84 -17.78
N PRO A 28 -9.14 -11.83 -18.67
CA PRO A 28 -10.19 -12.58 -19.37
C PRO A 28 -11.18 -13.29 -18.45
N SER A 29 -10.74 -13.65 -17.24
CA SER A 29 -11.53 -14.40 -16.26
C SER A 29 -12.50 -13.52 -15.44
N THR A 30 -12.52 -12.20 -15.66
CA THR A 30 -13.47 -11.29 -14.99
C THR A 30 -14.76 -11.16 -15.80
N GLU A 31 -15.91 -11.14 -15.12
CA GLU A 31 -17.26 -11.11 -15.75
C GLU A 31 -17.53 -9.87 -16.62
N ARG A 32 -16.72 -8.81 -16.49
CA ARG A 32 -16.92 -7.51 -17.15
C ARG A 32 -15.86 -7.30 -18.24
N ASP A 33 -16.25 -7.29 -19.52
CA ASP A 33 -15.44 -6.95 -20.72
C ASP A 33 -13.96 -7.40 -20.73
N GLY A 34 -13.61 -8.46 -19.99
CA GLY A 34 -12.23 -8.87 -19.76
C GLY A 34 -11.36 -7.80 -19.08
N LYS A 35 -11.92 -6.86 -18.30
CA LYS A 35 -11.18 -5.78 -17.64
C LYS A 35 -11.37 -5.81 -16.12
N GLU A 36 -10.26 -5.69 -15.40
CA GLU A 36 -10.23 -5.60 -13.95
C GLU A 36 -9.75 -4.19 -13.53
N ASP A 37 -10.45 -3.62 -12.57
CA ASP A 37 -10.04 -2.38 -11.90
C ASP A 37 -8.96 -2.71 -10.87
N VAL A 38 -7.73 -2.30 -11.12
CA VAL A 38 -6.58 -2.60 -10.27
C VAL A 38 -6.02 -1.33 -9.66
N TYR A 39 -5.37 -1.46 -8.51
CA TYR A 39 -4.67 -0.35 -7.89
C TYR A 39 -3.49 -0.84 -7.05
N VAL A 40 -2.54 0.05 -6.83
CA VAL A 40 -1.46 -0.11 -5.87
C VAL A 40 -1.41 1.11 -4.94
N PRO A 41 -1.41 0.94 -3.60
CA PRO A 41 -1.17 2.05 -2.67
C PRO A 41 0.19 2.69 -2.92
N HIS A 42 0.25 4.02 -2.89
CA HIS A 42 1.47 4.77 -3.17
C HIS A 42 2.61 4.42 -2.20
N HIS A 43 2.31 4.34 -0.90
CA HIS A 43 3.29 3.98 0.12
C HIS A 43 3.89 2.58 -0.10
N ARG A 44 3.17 1.64 -0.74
CA ARG A 44 3.70 0.30 -1.03
C ARG A 44 4.72 0.34 -2.15
N LEU A 45 4.57 1.24 -3.11
CA LEU A 45 5.59 1.48 -4.13
C LEU A 45 6.83 2.15 -3.52
N LEU A 46 6.63 3.11 -2.61
CA LEU A 46 7.73 3.80 -1.95
C LEU A 46 8.52 2.89 -1.01
N ALA A 47 7.85 1.98 -0.29
CA ALA A 47 8.51 1.02 0.57
C ALA A 47 9.54 0.14 -0.18
N ILE A 48 9.32 -0.18 -1.45
CA ILE A 48 10.28 -0.93 -2.28
C ILE A 48 11.63 -0.19 -2.37
N VAL A 49 11.59 1.15 -2.45
CA VAL A 49 12.78 1.99 -2.64
C VAL A 49 13.39 2.42 -1.31
N GLU A 50 12.55 2.73 -0.32
CA GLU A 50 13.00 3.32 0.95
C GLU A 50 13.31 2.29 2.03
N CYS A 51 12.65 1.13 2.04
CA CYS A 51 12.80 0.12 3.10
C CYS A 51 13.77 -1.02 2.74
N TYR A 52 14.23 -1.10 1.49
CA TYR A 52 15.12 -2.16 1.02
C TYR A 52 16.39 -1.59 0.39
N SER A 53 17.51 -2.29 0.57
CA SER A 53 18.73 -1.98 -0.14
C SER A 53 18.51 -2.05 -1.66
N ALA A 54 19.15 -1.15 -2.42
CA ALA A 54 19.18 -1.19 -3.88
C ALA A 54 19.76 -2.51 -4.44
N SER A 55 20.52 -3.26 -3.64
CA SER A 55 21.05 -4.58 -3.99
C SER A 55 20.08 -5.74 -3.73
N THR A 56 18.98 -5.50 -3.03
CA THR A 56 18.00 -6.54 -2.72
C THR A 56 17.25 -6.92 -3.99
N PRO A 57 17.22 -8.20 -4.38
CA PRO A 57 16.52 -8.60 -5.59
C PRO A 57 15.00 -8.51 -5.41
N LEU A 58 14.29 -8.13 -6.48
CA LEU A 58 12.83 -7.92 -6.45
C LEU A 58 12.05 -9.12 -5.90
N TRP A 59 12.48 -10.35 -6.19
CA TRP A 59 11.79 -11.54 -5.69
C TRP A 59 11.82 -11.64 -4.16
N ALA A 60 12.91 -11.19 -3.52
CA ALA A 60 13.04 -11.21 -2.07
C ALA A 60 12.18 -10.10 -1.44
N ILE A 61 12.14 -8.92 -2.08
CA ILE A 61 11.25 -7.82 -1.68
C ILE A 61 9.78 -8.28 -1.77
N PHE A 62 9.39 -8.93 -2.87
CA PHE A 62 8.02 -9.41 -3.04
C PHE A 62 7.65 -10.51 -2.05
N ALA A 63 8.58 -11.40 -1.71
CA ALA A 63 8.35 -12.43 -0.69
C ALA A 63 8.18 -11.81 0.71
N ASP A 64 8.91 -10.76 1.05
CA ASP A 64 8.80 -10.05 2.33
C ASP A 64 7.54 -9.17 2.42
N LEU A 65 7.16 -8.54 1.31
CA LEU A 65 5.91 -7.76 1.21
C LEU A 65 4.65 -8.63 1.19
N ASP A 66 4.76 -9.94 0.95
CA ASP A 66 3.66 -10.89 1.03
C ASP A 66 3.32 -11.18 2.50
N GLY A 67 2.12 -10.77 2.93
CA GLY A 67 1.72 -10.83 4.34
C GLY A 67 2.21 -9.66 5.20
N SER A 68 2.90 -8.68 4.63
CA SER A 68 3.33 -7.45 5.32
C SER A 68 2.55 -6.21 4.89
N ASP A 69 2.45 -5.26 5.80
CA ASP A 69 1.87 -3.92 5.61
C ASP A 69 2.96 -2.85 5.64
N VAL A 70 2.66 -1.69 5.05
CA VAL A 70 3.47 -0.48 5.25
C VAL A 70 2.80 0.35 6.33
N HIS A 71 3.52 0.61 7.40
CA HIS A 71 3.06 1.38 8.55
C HIS A 71 3.57 2.81 8.47
N HIS A 72 2.70 3.77 8.84
CA HIS A 72 3.05 5.17 9.02
C HIS A 72 3.18 5.46 10.51
N GLU A 73 4.38 5.81 10.98
CA GLU A 73 4.65 6.02 12.41
C GLU A 73 3.76 7.14 13.00
N ASN A 74 3.60 8.25 12.27
CA ASN A 74 2.78 9.37 12.71
C ASN A 74 1.28 9.24 12.36
N GLU A 75 0.86 8.10 11.81
CA GLU A 75 -0.51 7.80 11.39
C GLU A 75 -1.10 8.71 10.27
N LEU A 76 -0.30 9.65 9.75
CA LEU A 76 -0.69 10.53 8.65
C LEU A 76 -0.50 9.81 7.32
N LYS A 77 -1.62 9.31 6.79
CA LYS A 77 -1.70 8.49 5.56
C LYS A 77 -1.08 9.09 4.29
N TRP A 78 -0.92 10.40 4.24
CA TRP A 78 -0.34 11.14 3.11
C TRP A 78 1.15 11.46 3.31
N ASP A 79 1.70 11.22 4.50
CA ASP A 79 3.09 11.51 4.81
C ASP A 79 3.99 10.33 4.43
N ASN A 80 4.41 10.29 3.17
CA ASN A 80 5.21 9.20 2.63
C ASN A 80 6.73 9.44 2.67
N ARG A 81 7.22 10.27 3.60
CA ARG A 81 8.66 10.44 3.78
C ARG A 81 9.30 9.14 4.27
N ALA A 82 10.53 8.87 3.84
CA ALA A 82 11.23 7.62 4.11
C ALA A 82 11.34 7.34 5.61
N GLU A 83 11.58 8.37 6.43
CA GLU A 83 11.67 8.24 7.88
C GLU A 83 10.34 7.87 8.57
N ASN A 84 9.20 8.03 7.88
CA ASN A 84 7.87 7.82 8.45
C ASN A 84 7.23 6.50 8.02
N ILE A 85 7.86 5.75 7.10
CA ILE A 85 7.32 4.49 6.59
C ILE A 85 8.22 3.31 6.94
N GLU A 86 7.60 2.20 7.32
CA GLU A 86 8.29 0.93 7.56
C GLU A 86 7.44 -0.25 7.09
N VAL A 87 8.10 -1.35 6.74
CA VAL A 87 7.44 -2.62 6.43
C VAL A 87 7.34 -3.44 7.71
N VAL A 88 6.13 -3.89 8.04
CA VAL A 88 5.83 -4.67 9.24
C VAL A 88 4.92 -5.84 8.91
N ASP A 89 5.06 -6.94 9.64
CA ASP A 89 4.13 -8.08 9.55
C ASP A 89 2.68 -7.62 9.82
N HIS A 90 1.72 -8.13 9.06
CA HIS A 90 0.31 -7.72 9.17
C HIS A 90 -0.26 -7.85 10.59
N ARG A 91 0.15 -8.87 11.37
CA ARG A 91 -0.33 -9.05 12.75
C ARG A 91 0.24 -7.98 13.67
N GLU A 92 1.50 -7.62 13.49
CA GLU A 92 2.14 -6.56 14.25
C GLU A 92 1.53 -5.20 13.88
N HIS A 93 1.27 -4.95 12.60
CA HIS A 93 0.59 -3.76 12.15
C HIS A 93 -0.80 -3.60 12.81
N ALA A 94 -1.60 -4.67 12.80
CA ALA A 94 -2.90 -4.68 13.46
C ALA A 94 -2.80 -4.43 14.98
N ARG A 95 -1.76 -4.98 15.62
CA ARG A 95 -1.51 -4.79 17.05
C ARG A 95 -1.22 -3.31 17.38
N ARG A 96 -0.37 -2.65 16.59
CA ARG A 96 -0.02 -1.23 16.81
C ARG A 96 -1.23 -0.31 16.73
N HIS A 97 -2.09 -0.51 15.72
CA HIS A 97 -3.35 0.23 15.60
C HIS A 97 -4.30 -0.03 16.78
N ALA A 98 -4.34 -1.25 17.32
CA ALA A 98 -5.14 -1.55 18.50
C ALA A 98 -4.61 -0.86 19.78
N THR A 99 -3.28 -0.70 19.89
CA THR A 99 -2.66 0.01 21.01
C THR A 99 -2.92 1.51 20.94
N THR A 100 -2.71 2.19 19.79
CA THR A 100 -2.98 3.63 19.68
C THR A 100 -4.44 3.96 20.02
N ALA A 101 -5.39 3.15 19.56
CA ALA A 101 -6.81 3.35 19.85
C ALA A 101 -7.19 3.20 21.33
N SER A 102 -6.31 2.59 22.16
CA SER A 102 -6.54 2.44 23.60
C SER A 102 -5.96 3.59 24.43
N GLU A 103 -5.09 4.42 23.84
CA GLU A 103 -4.42 5.54 24.52
C GLU A 103 -5.08 6.91 24.26
N THR A 104 -6.05 6.95 23.35
CA THR A 104 -6.90 8.12 23.02
C THR A 104 -8.31 8.00 23.59
#